data_AF-A0A497K1J9-F1
#
_entry.id   AF-A0A497K1J9-F1
#
_cell.length_a   1.000
_cell.length_b   1.000
_cell.length_c   1.000
_cell.angle_alpha   90.00
_cell.angle_beta   90.00
_cell.angle_gamma   90.00
#
_symmetry.space_group_name_H-M   'P 1'
#
loop_
_entity.id
_entity.type
_entity.pdbx_description
1 polymer ?
#
loop_
_entity_poly.entity_id
_entity_poly.type
_entity_poly.pdbx_seq_one_letter_code
_entity_poly.pdbx_strand_id
1 'polypeptide(L)' 'MNAVIGIGNLLRADDGVGIHVVQRLEDEITGCEAVDMATAGIDLLGHIRGREKVVIVDAIITGSEPGTIHRVSTHEM' A
#
# COMPACT_ATOMS: atom_id res chain seq x y z
N MET A 1 5.14 12.97 9.15
CA MET A 1 6.04 12.34 8.15
C MET A 1 5.18 11.58 7.15
N ASN A 2 5.48 11.63 5.86
CA ASN A 2 4.70 10.92 4.83
C ASN A 2 4.91 9.40 4.94
N ALA A 3 4.01 8.61 4.36
CA ALA A 3 4.12 7.14 4.40
C ALA A 3 3.74 6.47 3.08
N VAL A 4 4.37 5.33 2.81
CA VAL A 4 3.94 4.31 1.86
C VAL A 4 3.49 3.10 2.68
N ILE A 5 2.23 2.69 2.51
CA ILE A 5 1.60 1.63 3.27
C ILE A 5 1.31 0.47 2.32
N GLY A 6 1.87 -0.70 2.64
CA GLY A 6 1.63 -1.95 1.94
C GLY A 6 0.51 -2.70 2.63
N ILE A 7 -0.50 -3.07 1.86
CA ILE A 7 -1.59 -3.94 2.29
C ILE A 7 -1.52 -5.22 1.45
N GLY A 8 -1.85 -6.35 2.07
CA GLY A 8 -1.87 -7.62 1.39
C GLY A 8 -1.69 -8.82 2.29
N ASN A 9 -1.86 -10.01 1.69
CA ASN A 9 -1.63 -11.29 2.35
C ASN A 9 -0.59 -12.11 1.58
N LEU A 10 0.61 -12.25 2.14
CA LEU A 10 1.72 -13.02 1.57
C LEU A 10 1.38 -14.50 1.29
N LEU A 11 0.35 -15.05 1.95
CA LEU A 11 -0.10 -16.44 1.76
C LEU A 11 -1.11 -16.59 0.60
N ARG A 12 -1.52 -15.49 -0.04
CA ARG A 12 -2.57 -15.46 -1.08
C ARG A 12 -2.05 -14.99 -2.44
N ALA A 13 -0.95 -15.57 -2.90
CA ALA A 13 -0.36 -15.30 -4.21
C ALA A 13 -0.18 -13.78 -4.44
N ASP A 14 -0.76 -13.22 -5.50
CA ASP A 14 -0.59 -11.82 -5.90
C ASP A 14 -1.19 -10.81 -4.88
N ASP A 15 -2.04 -11.26 -3.96
CA ASP A 15 -2.56 -10.46 -2.84
C ASP A 15 -1.43 -9.92 -1.94
N GLY A 16 -0.24 -10.54 -1.97
CA GLY A 16 0.93 -10.11 -1.20
C GLY A 16 1.74 -8.96 -1.80
N VAL A 17 1.38 -8.45 -2.99
CA VAL A 17 2.22 -7.50 -3.74
C VAL A 17 2.51 -6.21 -2.97
N GLY A 18 1.53 -5.68 -2.22
CA GLY A 18 1.72 -4.47 -1.42
C GLY A 18 2.79 -4.64 -0.34
N ILE A 19 2.87 -5.83 0.25
CA ILE A 19 3.87 -6.18 1.27
C ILE A 19 5.27 -6.27 0.66
N HIS A 20 5.39 -6.92 -0.50
CA HIS A 20 6.67 -6.97 -1.22
C HIS A 20 7.18 -5.58 -1.63
N VAL A 21 6.29 -4.67 -2.01
CA VAL A 21 6.67 -3.29 -2.36
C VAL A 21 7.24 -2.56 -1.16
N VAL A 22 6.57 -2.59 0.00
CA VAL A 22 7.09 -1.87 1.18
C VAL A 22 8.38 -2.49 1.72
N GLN A 23 8.50 -3.82 1.75
CA GLN A 23 9.75 -4.49 2.13
C GLN A 23 10.92 -4.08 1.24
N ARG A 24 10.69 -3.88 -0.06
CA ARG A 24 11.73 -3.40 -0.97
C ARG A 24 12.08 -1.93 -0.72
N LEU A 25 11.10 -1.12 -0.36
CA LEU A 25 11.28 0.30 -0.10
C LEU A 25 11.94 0.59 1.25
N GLU A 26 11.81 -0.27 2.25
CA GLU A 26 12.42 -0.07 3.59
C GLU A 26 13.91 0.27 3.51
N ASP A 27 14.65 -0.36 2.60
CA ASP A 27 16.09 -0.14 2.42
C ASP A 27 16.44 1.01 1.43
N GLU A 28 15.48 1.46 0.63
CA GLU A 28 15.72 2.39 -0.49
C GLU A 28 15.14 3.80 -0.25
N ILE A 29 14.09 3.91 0.56
CA ILE A 29 13.31 5.14 0.69
C ILE A 29 13.84 6.05 1.81
N THR A 30 13.99 7.33 1.51
CA THR A 30 14.37 8.36 2.49
C THR A 30 13.34 9.46 2.55
N GLY A 31 13.01 9.96 3.74
CA GLY A 31 12.09 11.08 3.93
C GLY A 31 10.61 10.70 4.07
N CYS A 32 10.27 9.42 4.01
CA CYS A 32 8.98 8.87 4.40
C CYS A 32 9.15 7.46 4.98
N GLU A 33 8.11 6.97 5.65
CA GLU A 33 8.08 5.63 6.24
C GLU A 33 7.50 4.63 5.23
N ALA A 34 8.13 3.46 5.11
CA ALA A 34 7.51 2.27 4.53
C ALA A 34 6.87 1.48 5.66
N VAL A 35 5.59 1.10 5.52
CA VAL A 35 4.82 0.43 6.57
C VAL A 35 4.14 -0.80 6.01
N ASP A 36 4.51 -1.97 6.51
CA ASP A 36 3.75 -3.22 6.34
C ASP A 36 2.54 -3.19 7.28
N MET A 37 1.35 -3.27 6.69
CA MET A 37 0.09 -3.34 7.44
C MET A 37 -0.67 -4.65 7.20
N ALA A 38 -0.07 -5.64 6.53
CA ALA A 38 -0.71 -6.92 6.19
C ALA A 38 -2.16 -6.72 5.72
N THR A 39 -3.13 -7.36 6.38
CA THR A 39 -4.56 -7.21 6.09
C THR A 39 -5.21 -6.14 6.99
N ALA A 40 -4.66 -4.93 7.04
CA ALA A 40 -5.18 -3.89 7.92
C ALA A 40 -6.56 -3.40 7.49
N GLY A 41 -7.50 -3.46 8.44
CA GLY A 41 -8.81 -2.85 8.33
C GLY A 41 -8.83 -1.45 8.95
N ILE A 42 -9.55 -1.30 10.06
CA ILE A 42 -9.74 0.00 10.74
C ILE A 42 -8.43 0.63 11.23
N ASP A 43 -7.43 -0.19 11.57
CA ASP A 43 -6.15 0.29 12.10
C ASP A 43 -5.39 1.19 11.11
N LEU A 44 -5.68 1.08 9.81
CA LEU A 44 -5.14 1.95 8.76
C LEU A 44 -5.42 3.43 9.03
N LEU A 45 -6.58 3.76 9.62
CA LEU A 45 -6.96 5.14 9.93
C LEU A 45 -5.99 5.80 10.91
N GLY A 46 -5.44 5.03 11.86
CA GLY A 46 -4.42 5.51 12.80
C GLY A 46 -3.13 5.90 12.08
N HIS A 47 -2.75 5.16 11.04
CA HIS A 47 -1.56 5.45 10.25
C HIS A 47 -1.77 6.60 9.26
N ILE A 48 -3.00 6.86 8.80
CA ILE A 48 -3.30 7.99 7.93
C ILE A 48 -3.34 9.31 8.71
N ARG A 49 -3.88 9.28 9.94
CA ARG A 49 -4.15 10.50 10.71
C ARG A 49 -2.87 11.31 10.96
N GLY A 50 -2.92 12.60 10.60
CA GLY A 50 -1.82 13.55 10.86
C GLY A 50 -0.67 13.50 9.85
N ARG A 51 -0.76 12.67 8.80
CA ARG A 51 0.19 12.68 7.68
C ARG A 51 -0.30 13.61 6.58
N GLU A 52 0.63 14.32 5.94
CA GLU A 52 0.32 15.19 4.80
C GLU A 52 0.02 14.37 3.55
N LYS A 53 0.78 13.27 3.35
CA LYS A 53 0.59 12.36 2.22
C LYS A 53 0.78 10.91 2.63
N VAL A 54 -0.13 10.07 2.14
CA VAL A 54 -0.08 8.61 2.26
C VAL A 54 -0.26 8.00 0.87
N VAL A 55 0.56 7.01 0.54
CA VAL A 55 0.38 6.15 -0.63
C VAL A 55 0.05 4.76 -0.13
N ILE A 56 -1.07 4.19 -0.57
CA ILE A 56 -1.45 2.81 -0.26
C ILE A 56 -1.13 1.97 -1.50
N VAL A 57 -0.51 0.82 -1.27
CA VAL A 57 -0.19 -0.17 -2.30
C VAL A 57 -0.90 -1.46 -1.93
N ASP A 58 -1.78 -1.94 -2.81
CA ASP A 58 -2.60 -3.12 -2.61
C ASP A 58 -2.87 -3.81 -3.95
N ALA A 59 -3.15 -5.11 -3.91
CA ALA A 59 -3.66 -5.84 -5.06
C ALA A 59 -5.16 -5.57 -5.22
N ILE A 60 -5.61 -5.27 -6.44
CA ILE A 60 -7.03 -5.04 -6.73
C ILE A 60 -7.48 -5.84 -7.95
N ILE A 61 -8.74 -6.25 -7.94
CA ILE A 61 -9.38 -6.94 -9.07
C ILE A 61 -10.09 -5.90 -9.92
N THR A 62 -9.58 -5.64 -11.13
CA THR A 62 -10.13 -4.63 -12.05
C THR A 62 -10.63 -5.23 -13.37
N GLY A 63 -10.37 -6.51 -13.63
CA GLY A 63 -10.62 -7.16 -14.92
C GLY A 63 -9.64 -6.77 -16.03
N SER A 64 -8.63 -5.96 -15.73
CA SER A 64 -7.53 -5.62 -16.64
C SER A 64 -6.50 -6.76 -16.74
N GLU A 65 -5.52 -6.64 -17.63
CA GLU A 65 -4.42 -7.62 -17.73
C GLU A 65 -3.64 -7.72 -16.41
N PRO A 66 -3.23 -8.94 -15.98
CA PRO A 66 -2.44 -9.12 -14.76
C PRO A 66 -1.19 -8.24 -14.72
N GLY A 67 -0.96 -7.57 -13.59
CA GLY A 67 0.16 -6.64 -13.41
C GLY A 67 -0.11 -5.20 -13.90
N THR A 68 -1.29 -4.91 -14.44
CA THR A 68 -1.68 -3.52 -14.76
C THR A 68 -1.70 -2.66 -13.49
N ILE A 69 -0.95 -1.55 -13.51
CA ILE A 69 -0.91 -0.60 -12.39
C ILE A 69 -2.02 0.43 -12.54
N HIS A 70 -2.90 0.47 -11.56
CA HIS A 70 -3.94 1.50 -11.45
C HIS A 70 -3.57 2.49 -10.36
N ARG A 71 -3.72 3.79 -10.67
CA ARG A 71 -3.60 4.85 -9.67
C ARG A 71 -4.99 5.40 -9.40
N VAL A 72 -5.45 5.21 -8.16
CA VAL A 72 -6.74 5.73 -7.69
C VAL A 72 -6.48 6.93 -6.81
N SER A 73 -7.19 8.03 -7.06
CA SER A 73 -7.19 9.19 -6.17
C SER A 73 -8.49 9.25 -5.37
N THR A 74 -8.45 9.84 -4.17
CA THR A 74 -9.63 10.00 -3.30
C THR A 74 -10.74 10.86 -3.90
N HIS A 75 -10.48 11.58 -4.99
CA HIS A 75 -11.49 12.38 -5.68
C HIS A 75 -12.21 11.60 -6.80
N GLU A 76 -11.75 10.39 -7.09
CA GLU A 76 -12.26 9.52 -8.17
C GLU A 76 -12.92 8.24 -7.63
N MET A 77 -13.09 8.14 -6.30
CA MET A 77 -13.78 7.05 -5.61
C MET A 77 -15.22 7.40 -5.23
#